data_AF-A0A066TUZ1-F1
#
_entry.id   AF-A0A066TUZ1-F1
#
_cell.length_a   1.000
_cell.length_b   1.000
_cell.length_c   1.000
_cell.angle_alpha   90.00
_cell.angle_beta   90.00
_cell.angle_gamma   90.00
#
_symmetry.space_group_name_H-M   'P 1'
#
loop_
_entity.id
_entity.type
_entity.pdbx_description
1 polymer ?
#
loop_
_entity_poly.entity_id
_entity_poly.type
_entity_poly.pdbx_seq_one_letter_code
_entity_poly.pdbx_strand_id
1 'polypeptide(L)'
;MRRISLAVGVSTGCVLLSPVVASADEPYPGKPTTMSVSVSGNSVTIRGTCAASGVDAEASYDVYRGQEPKQSGLMTRNGKRYSITFTGVWPGYYVATMHCLDGGNGSGYRNFTVGILDTPTPTKPTSTKPAPTKAKPAKPKPAPQVAVKPHGAPQTGGGPADEESAAPAARG
;
A
#
# COMPACT_ATOMS: atom_id res chain seq x y z
N MET A 1 -59.06 -62.24 32.00
CA MET A 1 -59.71 -61.73 30.76
C MET A 1 -58.79 -60.71 30.12
N ARG A 2 -58.51 -60.81 28.81
CA ARG A 2 -57.63 -59.87 28.09
C ARG A 2 -58.41 -58.62 27.67
N ARG A 3 -57.82 -57.44 27.84
CA ARG A 3 -58.15 -56.23 27.07
C ARG A 3 -56.84 -55.55 26.69
N ILE A 4 -56.43 -55.75 25.44
CA ILE A 4 -55.27 -55.08 24.83
C ILE A 4 -55.83 -53.91 24.04
N SER A 5 -55.61 -52.69 24.53
CA SER A 5 -55.94 -51.47 23.79
C SER A 5 -54.69 -50.97 23.07
N LEU A 6 -54.52 -51.36 21.81
CA LEU A 6 -53.50 -50.78 20.93
C LEU A 6 -54.04 -49.47 20.36
N ALA A 7 -53.56 -48.34 20.90
CA ALA A 7 -53.80 -47.02 20.30
C ALA A 7 -52.67 -46.72 19.30
N VAL A 8 -52.98 -46.84 18.01
CA VAL A 8 -52.08 -46.45 16.92
C VAL A 8 -52.23 -44.94 16.69
N GLY A 9 -51.25 -44.16 17.15
CA GLY A 9 -51.14 -42.72 16.87
C GLY A 9 -50.14 -42.47 15.75
N VAL A 10 -50.58 -41.88 14.64
CA VAL A 10 -49.75 -41.59 13.46
C VAL A 10 -49.64 -40.08 13.25
N SER A 11 -48.41 -39.56 13.21
CA SER A 11 -48.03 -38.21 12.76
C SER A 11 -48.62 -37.04 13.58
N THR A 12 -48.06 -35.82 13.61
CA THR A 12 -46.92 -35.22 12.91
C THR A 12 -46.02 -34.51 13.93
N GLY A 13 -44.81 -35.03 14.18
CA GLY A 13 -43.84 -34.45 15.12
C GLY A 13 -42.71 -33.73 14.38
N CYS A 14 -42.56 -32.43 14.63
CA CYS A 14 -41.60 -31.50 14.04
C CYS A 14 -40.34 -32.14 13.42
N VAL A 15 -40.10 -31.88 12.12
CA VAL A 15 -38.73 -31.83 11.61
C VAL A 15 -38.02 -30.76 12.44
N LEU A 16 -37.16 -31.20 13.35
CA LEU A 16 -36.23 -30.30 14.01
C LEU A 16 -35.30 -29.77 12.91
N LEU A 17 -35.65 -28.59 12.39
CA LEU A 17 -34.73 -27.69 11.74
C LEU A 17 -33.65 -27.37 12.77
N SER A 18 -32.65 -28.25 12.86
CA SER A 18 -31.43 -28.01 13.61
C SER A 18 -30.98 -26.61 13.23
N PRO A 19 -30.87 -25.65 14.17
CA PRO A 19 -30.36 -24.36 13.82
C PRO A 19 -28.98 -24.61 13.22
N VAL A 20 -28.82 -24.23 11.95
CA VAL A 20 -27.48 -24.13 11.36
C VAL A 20 -26.78 -23.09 12.21
N VAL A 21 -25.99 -23.55 13.17
CA VAL A 21 -25.12 -22.70 13.95
C VAL A 21 -24.19 -22.11 12.91
N ALA A 22 -24.46 -20.86 12.54
CA ALA A 22 -23.56 -20.09 11.72
C ALA A 22 -22.25 -20.08 12.49
N SER A 23 -21.28 -20.83 11.98
CA SER A 23 -19.98 -21.00 12.61
C SER A 23 -19.30 -19.64 12.52
N ALA A 24 -19.52 -18.80 13.52
CA ALA A 24 -18.71 -17.63 13.74
C ALA A 24 -17.30 -18.18 13.97
N ASP A 25 -16.39 -17.91 13.02
CA ASP A 25 -14.97 -18.27 13.09
C ASP A 25 -14.49 -18.16 14.54
N GLU A 26 -14.18 -19.31 15.15
CA GLU A 26 -13.74 -19.31 16.54
C GLU A 26 -12.52 -18.40 16.66
N PRO A 27 -12.43 -17.53 17.69
CA PRO A 27 -11.37 -16.53 17.73
C PRO A 27 -10.01 -17.21 17.78
N TYR A 28 -9.30 -17.20 16.64
CA TYR A 28 -7.97 -17.79 16.55
C TYR A 28 -7.05 -17.10 17.57
N PRO A 29 -6.42 -17.85 18.49
CA PRO A 29 -5.63 -17.24 19.56
C PRO A 29 -4.48 -16.42 18.97
N GLY A 30 -4.24 -15.26 19.57
CA GLY A 30 -3.29 -14.24 19.16
C GLY A 30 -3.84 -13.25 18.15
N LYS A 31 -4.90 -13.63 17.41
CA LYS A 31 -5.45 -12.79 16.35
C LYS A 31 -6.45 -11.77 16.92
N PRO A 32 -6.27 -10.46 16.64
CA PRO A 32 -7.24 -9.45 17.06
C PRO A 32 -8.59 -9.66 16.35
N THR A 33 -9.68 -9.52 17.11
CA THR A 33 -11.07 -9.56 16.62
C THR A 33 -11.40 -8.33 15.78
N THR A 34 -10.83 -7.17 16.12
CA THR A 34 -10.93 -5.94 15.31
C THR A 34 -9.58 -5.26 15.24
N MET A 35 -9.29 -4.61 14.10
CA MET A 35 -8.10 -3.81 13.89
C MET A 35 -8.38 -2.69 12.90
N SER A 36 -8.03 -1.46 13.29
CA SER A 36 -8.09 -0.24 12.48
C SER A 36 -6.82 0.58 12.64
N VAL A 37 -6.52 1.39 11.63
CA VAL A 37 -5.38 2.31 11.60
C VAL A 37 -5.93 3.69 11.26
N SER A 38 -5.39 4.73 11.89
CA SER A 38 -5.73 6.12 11.61
C SER A 38 -4.45 6.92 11.47
N VAL A 39 -4.31 7.67 10.38
CA VAL A 39 -3.13 8.49 10.08
C VAL A 39 -3.51 9.96 10.21
N SER A 40 -2.66 10.74 10.88
CA SER A 40 -2.82 12.18 11.04
C SER A 40 -1.44 12.85 10.95
N GLY A 41 -1.17 13.53 9.84
CA GLY A 41 0.17 14.00 9.50
C GLY A 41 1.17 12.83 9.49
N ASN A 42 2.24 12.96 10.27
CA ASN A 42 3.27 11.93 10.48
C ASN A 42 3.01 11.04 11.73
N SER A 43 1.77 11.03 12.24
CA SER A 43 1.36 10.18 13.37
C SER A 43 0.42 9.07 12.90
N VAL A 44 0.66 7.85 13.39
CA VAL A 44 -0.11 6.64 13.04
C VAL A 44 -0.64 6.01 14.31
N THR A 45 -1.96 5.96 14.46
CA THR A 45 -2.63 5.32 15.60
C THR A 45 -3.17 3.96 15.16
N ILE A 46 -2.68 2.88 15.75
CA ILE A 46 -3.24 1.53 15.59
C ILE A 46 -4.21 1.30 16.74
N ARG A 47 -5.41 0.78 16.44
CA ARG A 47 -6.43 0.41 17.43
C ARG A 47 -6.99 -0.97 17.13
N GLY A 48 -7.40 -1.69 18.17
CA GLY A 48 -8.04 -3.00 17.98
C GLY A 48 -8.63 -3.58 19.25
N THR A 49 -9.07 -4.83 19.15
CA THR A 49 -9.60 -5.61 20.28
C THR A 49 -9.12 -7.05 20.22
N CYS A 50 -8.69 -7.59 21.36
CA CYS A 50 -8.40 -9.01 21.52
C CYS A 50 -9.66 -9.79 21.92
N ALA A 51 -9.72 -11.06 21.55
CA ALA A 51 -10.82 -11.94 21.91
C ALA A 51 -10.83 -12.21 23.42
N ALA A 52 -9.67 -12.62 23.95
CA ALA A 52 -9.39 -12.69 25.37
C ALA A 52 -9.34 -11.28 26.01
N SER A 53 -9.88 -11.17 27.22
CA SER A 53 -9.66 -10.03 28.12
C SER A 53 -8.51 -10.35 29.08
N GLY A 54 -7.77 -9.33 29.51
CA GLY A 54 -6.69 -9.50 30.50
C GLY A 54 -5.31 -9.75 29.90
N VAL A 55 -5.24 -10.03 28.60
CA VAL A 55 -4.01 -10.27 27.84
C VAL A 55 -3.39 -8.97 27.35
N ASP A 56 -2.07 -8.92 27.21
CA ASP A 56 -1.41 -7.77 26.58
C ASP A 56 -1.54 -7.82 25.06
N ALA A 57 -1.22 -6.71 24.40
CA ALA A 57 -1.17 -6.65 22.94
C ALA A 57 0.04 -5.84 22.51
N GLU A 58 0.74 -6.33 21.50
CA GLU A 58 1.80 -5.60 20.81
C GLU A 58 1.28 -5.16 19.44
N ALA A 59 1.66 -3.98 19.01
CA ALA A 59 1.49 -3.57 17.62
C ALA A 59 2.78 -2.97 17.07
N SER A 60 2.92 -3.08 15.76
CA SER A 60 4.11 -2.65 15.01
C SER A 60 3.71 -2.07 13.66
N TYR A 61 4.67 -1.40 13.01
CA TYR A 61 4.57 -1.12 11.58
C TYR A 61 5.88 -1.43 10.86
N ASP A 62 5.75 -1.90 9.63
CA ASP A 62 6.87 -2.14 8.71
C ASP A 62 6.54 -1.59 7.32
N VAL A 63 7.55 -1.35 6.50
CA VAL A 63 7.41 -1.14 5.06
C VAL A 63 6.77 -2.38 4.44
N TYR A 64 5.93 -2.20 3.41
CA TYR A 64 5.34 -3.34 2.71
C TYR A 64 6.45 -4.23 2.09
N ARG A 65 6.53 -5.50 2.56
CA ARG A 65 7.62 -6.47 2.28
C ARG A 65 8.98 -6.19 2.93
N GLY A 66 9.01 -5.43 4.03
CA GLY A 66 10.16 -5.43 4.94
C GLY A 66 10.38 -6.79 5.60
N GLN A 67 11.56 -6.99 6.18
CA GLN A 67 11.90 -8.16 6.99
C GLN A 67 11.83 -7.90 8.50
N GLU A 68 11.82 -6.63 8.93
CA GLU A 68 11.88 -6.23 10.34
C GLU A 68 11.06 -4.95 10.57
N PRO A 69 10.21 -4.91 11.63
CA PRO A 69 9.37 -3.75 11.91
C PRO A 69 10.20 -2.50 12.17
N LYS A 70 9.79 -1.38 11.56
CA LYS A 70 10.40 -0.06 11.78
C LYS A 70 10.23 0.42 13.21
N GLN A 71 9.12 0.04 13.84
CA GLN A 71 8.87 0.27 15.25
C GLN A 71 7.81 -0.73 15.73
N SER A 72 7.94 -1.17 16.98
CA SER A 72 6.88 -1.90 17.70
C SER A 72 6.72 -1.34 19.12
N GLY A 73 5.68 -1.79 19.82
CA GLY A 73 5.47 -1.47 21.22
C GLY A 73 4.18 -2.06 21.79
N LEU A 74 4.16 -2.21 23.12
CA LEU A 74 2.98 -2.61 23.87
C LEU A 74 1.88 -1.55 23.73
N MET A 75 0.66 -2.00 23.45
CA MET A 75 -0.50 -1.14 23.28
C MET A 75 -1.14 -0.82 24.64
N THR A 76 -1.56 0.43 24.83
CA THR A 76 -2.34 0.84 26.00
C THR A 76 -3.67 0.12 26.02
N ARG A 77 -3.94 -0.64 27.09
CA ARG A 77 -5.18 -1.39 27.31
C ARG A 77 -6.26 -0.52 27.96
N ASN A 78 -7.48 -0.59 27.42
CA ASN A 78 -8.70 -0.06 28.01
C ASN A 78 -9.81 -1.11 27.87
N GLY A 79 -9.97 -1.96 28.89
CA GLY A 79 -10.85 -3.14 28.83
C GLY A 79 -10.38 -4.13 27.76
N LYS A 80 -11.25 -4.45 26.80
CA LYS A 80 -10.91 -5.25 25.60
C LYS A 80 -10.32 -4.42 24.44
N ARG A 81 -10.22 -3.09 24.56
CA ARG A 81 -9.68 -2.22 23.51
C ARG A 81 -8.20 -1.92 23.75
N TYR A 82 -7.43 -1.85 22.67
CA TYR A 82 -6.01 -1.57 22.68
C TYR A 82 -5.70 -0.44 21.72
N SER A 83 -4.75 0.43 22.06
CA SER A 83 -4.26 1.49 21.18
C SER A 83 -2.78 1.81 21.38
N ILE A 84 -2.06 2.05 20.29
CA ILE A 84 -0.73 2.66 20.29
C ILE A 84 -0.69 3.78 19.24
N THR A 85 0.12 4.81 19.48
CA THR A 85 0.38 5.88 18.52
C THR A 85 1.88 5.98 18.27
N PHE A 86 2.28 5.79 17.02
CA PHE A 86 3.63 6.08 16.54
C PHE A 86 3.67 7.50 15.98
N THR A 87 4.74 8.24 16.26
CA THR A 87 4.94 9.63 15.81
C THR A 87 6.25 9.72 15.01
N GLY A 88 6.36 10.73 14.14
CA GLY A 88 7.55 10.87 13.29
C GLY A 88 7.66 9.80 12.21
N VAL A 89 6.54 9.17 11.84
CA VAL A 89 6.52 8.19 10.74
C VAL A 89 6.77 8.91 9.42
N TRP A 90 7.78 8.47 8.69
CA TRP A 90 8.15 9.04 7.40
C TRP A 90 7.07 8.80 6.34
N PRO A 91 6.99 9.63 5.29
CA PRO A 91 6.08 9.36 4.18
C PRO A 91 6.40 8.03 3.48
N GLY A 92 5.37 7.22 3.20
CA GLY A 92 5.54 5.89 2.61
C GLY A 92 4.34 4.95 2.73
N TYR A 93 4.48 3.76 2.15
CA TYR A 93 3.52 2.65 2.19
C TYR A 93 3.94 1.63 3.25
N TYR A 94 3.04 1.32 4.18
CA TYR A 94 3.34 0.51 5.36
C TYR A 94 2.27 -0.55 5.63
N VAL A 95 2.64 -1.56 6.40
CA VAL A 95 1.76 -2.55 7.02
C VAL A 95 1.83 -2.35 8.53
N ALA A 96 0.69 -2.07 9.14
CA ALA A 96 0.50 -2.20 10.58
C ALA A 96 0.23 -3.67 10.90
N THR A 97 0.87 -4.17 11.95
CA THR A 97 0.59 -5.49 12.55
C THR A 97 0.11 -5.33 13.98
N MET A 98 -0.82 -6.18 14.43
CA MET A 98 -1.26 -6.26 15.82
C MET A 98 -1.33 -7.74 16.25
N HIS A 99 -0.75 -8.04 17.41
CA HIS A 99 -0.74 -9.34 18.06
C HIS A 99 -1.36 -9.24 19.45
N CYS A 100 -2.20 -10.20 19.82
CA CYS A 100 -2.66 -10.39 21.18
C CYS A 100 -1.74 -11.41 21.88
N LEU A 101 -1.26 -11.09 23.08
CA LEU A 101 -0.36 -11.94 23.86
C LEU A 101 -1.16 -12.89 24.75
N ASP A 102 -2.01 -13.70 24.11
CA ASP A 102 -2.90 -14.69 24.75
C ASP A 102 -2.37 -16.14 24.64
N GLY A 103 -1.14 -16.31 24.14
CA GLY A 103 -0.50 -17.61 23.91
C GLY A 103 -0.65 -18.16 22.49
N GLY A 104 -1.40 -17.51 21.61
CA GLY A 104 -1.47 -17.88 20.19
C GLY A 104 -0.56 -17.07 19.27
N ASN A 105 -0.33 -17.61 18.07
CA ASN A 105 0.53 -17.01 17.04
C ASN A 105 -0.25 -16.21 15.98
N GLY A 106 -1.46 -15.76 16.34
CA GLY A 106 -2.30 -14.97 15.44
C GLY A 106 -1.83 -13.53 15.25
N SER A 107 -2.21 -12.95 14.11
CA SER A 107 -1.82 -11.59 13.73
C SER A 107 -2.95 -10.89 12.97
N GLY A 108 -3.16 -9.61 13.23
CA GLY A 108 -3.95 -8.71 12.39
C GLY A 108 -3.03 -7.86 11.53
N TYR A 109 -3.36 -7.68 10.25
CA TYR A 109 -2.60 -6.84 9.32
C TYR A 109 -3.49 -5.75 8.69
N ARG A 110 -2.96 -4.54 8.55
CA ARG A 110 -3.62 -3.41 7.87
C ARG A 110 -2.61 -2.57 7.10
N ASN A 111 -2.81 -2.41 5.79
CA ASN A 111 -2.00 -1.50 4.99
C ASN A 111 -2.42 -0.05 5.28
N PHE A 112 -1.46 0.87 5.31
CA PHE A 112 -1.71 2.31 5.44
C PHE A 112 -0.64 3.13 4.71
N THR A 113 -0.95 4.41 4.46
CA THR A 113 -0.05 5.37 3.80
C THR A 113 0.13 6.60 4.67
N VAL A 114 1.35 7.14 4.71
CA VAL A 114 1.69 8.37 5.41
C VAL A 114 2.23 9.37 4.40
N GLY A 115 1.76 10.61 4.43
CA GLY A 115 2.39 11.77 3.75
C GLY A 115 2.63 11.68 2.24
N ILE A 116 2.13 10.64 1.55
CA ILE A 116 2.26 10.51 0.10
C ILE A 116 1.21 11.44 -0.53
N LEU A 117 1.64 12.60 -1.03
CA LEU A 117 0.80 13.35 -1.96
C LEU A 117 0.60 12.48 -3.21
N ASP A 118 -0.62 12.41 -3.72
CA ASP A 118 -1.00 11.54 -4.82
C ASP A 118 -0.12 11.76 -6.06
N THR A 119 0.83 10.85 -6.29
CA THR A 119 1.28 10.57 -7.66
C THR A 119 0.07 9.96 -8.37
N PRO A 120 -0.39 10.54 -9.50
CA PRO A 120 -1.73 10.29 -10.00
C PRO A 120 -2.00 8.80 -10.26
N THR A 121 -3.18 8.36 -9.80
CA THR A 121 -3.77 7.05 -10.07
C THR A 121 -3.49 6.61 -11.51
N PRO A 122 -2.98 5.40 -11.77
CA PRO A 122 -2.78 4.91 -13.12
C PRO A 122 -4.14 4.81 -13.82
N THR A 123 -4.44 5.79 -14.68
CA THR A 123 -5.64 5.78 -15.51
C THR A 123 -5.63 4.51 -16.34
N LYS A 124 -6.57 3.60 -16.02
CA LYS A 124 -6.87 2.40 -16.79
C LYS A 124 -6.79 2.73 -18.30
N PRO A 125 -6.04 1.98 -19.12
CA PRO A 125 -5.98 2.24 -20.55
C PRO A 125 -7.39 2.03 -21.14
N THR A 126 -8.09 3.14 -21.37
CA THR A 126 -9.34 3.13 -22.12
C THR A 126 -8.98 2.90 -23.57
N SER A 127 -9.18 1.67 -24.03
CA SER A 127 -9.04 1.27 -25.42
C SER A 127 -10.08 2.00 -26.27
N THR A 128 -9.73 3.20 -26.76
CA THR A 128 -10.49 3.90 -27.80
C THR A 128 -10.19 3.25 -29.15
N LYS A 129 -11.02 2.25 -29.46
CA LYS A 129 -11.23 1.66 -30.79
C LYS A 129 -11.02 2.69 -31.92
N PRO A 130 -10.18 2.42 -32.94
CA PRO A 130 -9.97 3.36 -34.04
C PRO A 130 -11.27 3.70 -34.77
N ALA A 131 -11.50 5.00 -35.00
CA ALA A 131 -12.51 5.49 -35.91
C ALA A 131 -11.93 5.56 -37.34
N PRO A 132 -12.69 5.17 -38.39
CA PRO A 132 -12.17 5.14 -39.76
C PRO A 132 -11.97 6.56 -40.31
N THR A 133 -10.72 6.89 -40.66
CA THR A 133 -10.35 8.16 -41.26
C THR A 133 -10.92 8.29 -42.67
N LYS A 134 -11.84 9.22 -42.91
CA LYS A 134 -12.26 9.57 -44.28
C LYS A 134 -11.09 10.23 -45.02
N ALA A 135 -10.76 9.71 -46.19
CA ALA A 135 -9.69 10.24 -47.03
C ALA A 135 -9.99 11.66 -47.54
N LYS A 136 -8.96 12.51 -47.60
CA LYS A 136 -8.98 13.79 -48.34
C LYS A 136 -7.95 13.74 -49.48
N PRO A 137 -8.32 13.99 -50.76
CA PRO A 137 -7.39 13.83 -51.88
C PRO A 137 -6.42 15.02 -52.11
N ALA A 138 -5.25 14.67 -52.66
CA ALA A 138 -4.43 15.39 -53.65
C ALA A 138 -3.81 16.79 -53.41
N LYS A 139 -2.47 16.84 -53.57
CA LYS A 139 -1.62 17.99 -54.01
C LYS A 139 -1.84 18.25 -55.53
N PRO A 140 -1.44 19.39 -56.16
CA PRO A 140 -0.12 20.06 -56.12
C PRO A 140 -0.26 21.58 -55.78
N LYS A 141 0.59 22.58 -56.13
CA LYS A 141 1.92 22.74 -56.82
C LYS A 141 2.63 23.99 -56.20
N PRO A 142 3.97 24.20 -56.31
CA PRO A 142 4.67 25.24 -55.53
C PRO A 142 4.96 26.56 -56.28
N ALA A 143 5.31 27.60 -55.50
CA ALA A 143 5.88 28.89 -55.91
C ALA A 143 7.12 29.25 -55.03
N PRO A 144 8.02 30.15 -55.45
CA PRO A 144 9.44 30.09 -55.06
C PRO A 144 9.77 30.59 -53.66
N GLN A 145 10.72 29.92 -52.99
CA GLN A 145 11.38 30.47 -51.80
C GLN A 145 12.66 31.21 -52.21
N VAL A 146 12.84 32.42 -51.69
CA VAL A 146 14.03 33.26 -51.93
C VAL A 146 15.23 32.65 -51.18
N ALA A 147 16.37 32.57 -51.87
CA ALA A 147 17.59 32.01 -51.30
C ALA A 147 18.15 32.89 -50.17
N VAL A 148 18.25 32.34 -48.96
CA VAL A 148 19.03 32.93 -47.86
C VAL A 148 20.39 32.25 -47.82
N LYS A 149 21.44 33.06 -47.98
CA LYS A 149 22.84 32.64 -48.07
C LYS A 149 23.36 32.20 -46.68
N PRO A 150 24.00 31.03 -46.53
CA PRO A 150 24.66 30.67 -45.28
C PRO A 150 25.91 31.55 -45.07
N HIS A 151 26.21 31.88 -43.82
CA HIS A 151 27.41 32.62 -43.44
C HIS A 151 28.05 32.02 -42.18
N GLY A 152 29.36 31.76 -42.25
CA GLY A 152 30.12 30.97 -41.26
C GLY A 152 30.61 29.65 -41.89
N ALA A 153 31.90 29.28 -41.84
CA ALA A 153 33.09 29.97 -41.30
C ALA A 153 34.30 29.71 -42.24
N PRO A 154 35.48 30.27 -41.93
CA PRO A 154 36.48 29.38 -41.35
C PRO A 154 37.29 30.01 -40.21
N GLN A 155 37.36 29.31 -39.08
CA GLN A 155 38.32 29.59 -38.01
C GLN A 155 39.49 28.62 -38.14
N THR A 156 40.55 29.05 -38.82
CA THR A 156 41.82 28.32 -38.88
C THR A 156 42.86 29.05 -38.03
N GLY A 157 43.07 28.56 -36.80
CA GLY A 157 44.13 29.06 -35.94
C GLY A 157 45.50 28.55 -36.38
N GLY A 158 46.45 29.46 -36.58
CA GLY A 158 47.88 29.18 -36.64
C GLY A 158 48.60 30.02 -35.59
N GLY A 159 49.51 29.40 -34.83
CA GLY A 159 50.60 30.12 -34.16
C GLY A 159 51.91 29.86 -34.93
N PRO A 160 53.10 30.00 -34.31
CA PRO A 160 53.44 30.72 -33.07
C PRO A 160 54.54 31.79 -33.29
N ALA A 161 54.90 32.53 -32.24
CA ALA A 161 56.19 33.23 -32.03
C ALA A 161 56.20 33.67 -30.55
N ASP A 162 57.04 33.16 -29.64
CA ASP A 162 58.51 33.31 -29.49
C ASP A 162 58.89 34.49 -28.57
N GLU A 163 59.57 34.12 -27.45
CA GLU A 163 60.52 34.92 -26.65
C GLU A 163 59.93 36.10 -25.79
N GLU A 164 60.44 36.48 -24.61
CA GLU A 164 61.68 36.17 -23.87
C GLU A 164 61.49 36.28 -22.33
N SER A 165 62.43 35.69 -21.56
CA SER A 165 62.99 36.19 -20.28
C SER A 165 62.65 35.54 -18.92
N ALA A 166 63.71 34.92 -18.38
CA ALA A 166 64.15 34.89 -16.97
C ALA A 166 63.42 34.03 -15.91
N ALA A 167 64.12 32.96 -15.50
CA ALA A 167 64.01 32.26 -14.21
C ALA A 167 64.85 33.00 -13.11
N PRO A 168 65.05 32.53 -11.83
CA PRO A 168 65.12 31.13 -11.39
C PRO A 168 64.55 30.71 -10.01
N ALA A 169 64.26 29.41 -9.94
CA ALA A 169 64.51 28.44 -8.84
C ALA A 169 64.35 28.79 -7.34
N ALA A 170 63.61 27.93 -6.63
CA ALA A 170 64.06 27.30 -5.38
C ALA A 170 63.38 25.93 -5.16
N ARG A 171 64.04 25.05 -4.38
CA ARG A 171 63.58 23.69 -4.03
C ARG A 171 62.68 23.69 -2.79
N GLY A 172 61.85 22.65 -2.67
CA GLY A 172 61.21 22.17 -1.45
C GLY A 172 60.94 20.68 -1.59
#